data_AF-A0AAW6NJM7-F1
#
_entry.id   AF-A0AAW6NJM7-F1
#
_cell.length_a   1.000
_cell.length_b   1.000
_cell.length_c   1.000
_cell.angle_alpha   90.00
_cell.angle_beta   90.00
_cell.angle_gamma   90.00
#
_symmetry.space_group_name_H-M   'P 1'
#
loop_
_entity.id
_entity.type
_entity.pdbx_description
1 polymer ?
#
loop_
_entity_poly.entity_id
_entity_poly.type
_entity_poly.pdbx_seq_one_letter_code
_entity_poly.pdbx_strand_id
1 'polypeptide(L)'
;AGRWAFDSRYARLLIELGYQVDCSVTPRVNWRNAKGAPQGNGGTNYQHFPDRAYFLDVDDISRPGNSPLLEVPMSIQYKHPAWLNSLKQGYDRLRGKYRSPSVNWLRPSGGNAQEMIKVAQQCLAQGNDYVEFMLHSSEFMPGGSPTFKDQAAIEGLYQDLEQLFTWLSDKTVGKTLAEFYQYKK
;
A
#
# COMPACT_ATOMS: atom_id res chain seq x y z
N ALA A 1 6.67 5.73 6.58
CA ALA A 1 8.08 5.97 6.15
C ALA A 1 8.18 6.66 4.78
N GLY A 2 9.18 7.52 4.58
CA GLY A 2 9.42 8.16 3.28
C GLY A 2 9.87 7.17 2.21
N ARG A 3 9.34 7.28 0.97
CA ARG A 3 9.62 6.38 -0.16
C ARG A 3 9.43 4.89 0.15
N TRP A 4 8.56 4.56 1.10
CA TRP A 4 8.31 3.18 1.54
C TRP A 4 9.57 2.46 2.05
N ALA A 5 10.56 3.17 2.58
CA ALA A 5 11.77 2.59 3.15
C ALA A 5 11.55 2.30 4.64
N PHE A 6 11.10 1.09 4.95
CA PHE A 6 10.89 0.58 6.31
C PHE A 6 11.79 -0.62 6.57
N ASP A 7 12.41 -0.65 7.75
CA ASP A 7 13.35 -1.68 8.20
C ASP A 7 13.23 -1.90 9.73
N SER A 8 13.83 -2.97 10.25
CA SER A 8 13.77 -3.31 11.68
C SER A 8 14.35 -2.22 12.60
N ARG A 9 15.32 -1.42 12.13
CA ARG A 9 15.86 -0.29 12.90
C ARG A 9 14.83 0.83 13.03
N TYR A 10 14.11 1.13 11.94
CA TYR A 10 13.02 2.11 11.96
C TYR A 10 11.88 1.64 12.85
N ALA A 11 11.49 0.36 12.79
CA ALA A 11 10.49 -0.23 13.68
C ALA A 11 10.86 -0.09 15.16
N ARG A 12 12.12 -0.37 15.54
CA ARG A 12 12.62 -0.16 16.92
C ARG A 12 12.46 1.29 17.37
N LEU A 13 12.89 2.24 16.54
CA LEU A 13 12.78 3.66 16.87
C LEU A 13 11.31 4.10 17.05
N LEU A 14 10.40 3.60 16.21
CA LEU A 14 8.97 3.88 16.38
C LEU A 14 8.45 3.35 17.72
N ILE A 15 8.82 2.13 18.11
CA ILE A 15 8.46 1.54 19.40
C ILE A 15 9.04 2.35 20.56
N GLU A 16 10.33 2.68 20.50
CA GLU A 16 11.03 3.46 21.53
C GLU A 16 10.39 4.85 21.73
N LEU A 17 9.91 5.46 20.65
CA LEU A 17 9.22 6.76 20.68
C LEU A 17 7.72 6.66 21.01
N GLY A 18 7.20 5.46 21.25
CA GLY A 18 5.81 5.23 21.67
C GLY A 18 4.78 5.26 20.53
N TYR A 19 5.20 5.15 19.28
CA TYR A 19 4.27 4.99 18.15
C TYR A 19 3.61 3.60 18.21
N GLN A 20 2.30 3.58 17.93
CA GLN A 20 1.48 2.37 18.01
C GLN A 20 1.22 1.72 16.65
N VAL A 21 1.24 2.52 15.57
CA VAL A 21 0.89 2.08 14.22
C VAL A 21 1.89 2.60 13.20
N ASP A 22 2.28 1.74 12.25
CA ASP A 22 2.92 2.12 10.99
C ASP A 22 2.10 1.58 9.80
N CYS A 23 2.19 2.26 8.65
CA CYS A 23 1.52 1.86 7.40
C CYS A 23 2.46 1.97 6.19
N SER A 24 3.73 1.63 6.38
CA SER A 24 4.77 1.76 5.34
C SER A 24 4.91 0.53 4.45
N VAL A 25 4.43 -0.63 4.89
CA VAL A 25 4.56 -1.88 4.16
C VAL A 25 3.64 -1.85 2.94
N THR A 26 4.20 -2.24 1.80
CA THR A 26 3.51 -2.24 0.50
C THR A 26 3.54 -3.65 -0.07
N PRO A 27 2.64 -4.55 0.39
CA PRO A 27 2.68 -5.97 0.07
C PRO A 27 2.71 -6.19 -1.44
N ARG A 28 3.34 -7.28 -1.88
CA ARG A 28 3.48 -7.66 -3.30
C ARG A 28 4.43 -6.76 -4.11
N VAL A 29 4.98 -5.70 -3.53
CA VAL A 29 5.87 -4.73 -4.21
C VAL A 29 7.34 -4.99 -3.85
N ASN A 30 8.23 -4.75 -4.81
CA ASN A 30 9.67 -4.89 -4.63
C ASN A 30 10.37 -3.59 -5.01
N TRP A 31 10.93 -2.90 -4.01
CA TRP A 31 11.61 -1.61 -4.20
C TRP A 31 13.12 -1.72 -4.40
N ARG A 32 13.69 -2.92 -4.58
CA ARG A 32 15.16 -3.10 -4.69
C ARG A 32 15.82 -2.28 -5.80
N ASN A 33 15.08 -2.00 -6.88
CA ASN A 33 15.57 -1.23 -8.02
C ASN A 33 15.20 0.27 -7.93
N ALA A 34 14.51 0.68 -6.86
CA ALA A 34 14.15 2.07 -6.65
C ALA A 34 15.40 2.88 -6.30
N LYS A 35 15.59 4.01 -6.99
CA LYS A 35 16.70 4.91 -6.71
C LYS A 35 16.54 5.50 -5.31
N GLY A 36 17.58 5.36 -4.50
CA GLY A 36 17.67 5.88 -3.14
C GLY A 36 19.06 6.45 -2.87
N ALA A 37 19.63 6.14 -1.72
CA ALA A 37 21.02 6.49 -1.42
C ALA A 37 21.96 5.94 -2.51
N PRO A 38 22.88 6.75 -3.07
CA PRO A 38 23.77 6.32 -4.16
C PRO A 38 24.63 5.08 -3.83
N GLN A 39 24.94 4.88 -2.55
CA GLN A 39 25.69 3.72 -2.04
C GLN A 39 24.80 2.70 -1.32
N GLY A 40 23.47 2.82 -1.43
CA GLY A 40 22.52 1.92 -0.78
C GLY A 40 22.20 0.69 -1.63
N ASN A 41 21.59 -0.31 -0.99
CA ASN A 41 21.16 -1.56 -1.63
C ASN A 41 19.75 -1.49 -2.27
N GLY A 42 19.26 -0.28 -2.55
CA GLY A 42 17.89 -0.04 -2.99
C GLY A 42 16.86 -0.01 -1.85
N GLY A 43 15.58 -0.06 -2.18
CA GLY A 43 14.47 -0.09 -1.22
C GLY A 43 14.08 -1.50 -0.77
N THR A 44 13.23 -1.58 0.25
CA THR A 44 12.78 -2.85 0.86
C THR A 44 11.96 -3.71 -0.11
N ASN A 45 12.11 -5.03 -0.01
CA ASN A 45 11.34 -5.98 -0.79
C ASN A 45 10.15 -6.52 0.03
N TYR A 46 8.96 -5.98 -0.20
CA TYR A 46 7.73 -6.35 0.50
C TYR A 46 6.92 -7.47 -0.20
N GLN A 47 7.47 -8.14 -1.21
CA GLN A 47 6.73 -9.14 -1.99
C GLN A 47 6.14 -10.28 -1.15
N HIS A 48 6.79 -10.60 -0.03
CA HIS A 48 6.43 -11.70 0.86
C HIS A 48 5.96 -11.23 2.23
N PHE A 49 5.75 -9.93 2.41
CA PHE A 49 5.23 -9.38 3.66
C PHE A 49 3.73 -9.69 3.78
N PRO A 50 3.19 -9.72 5.01
CA PRO A 50 1.76 -9.86 5.24
C PRO A 50 0.97 -8.77 4.52
N ASP A 51 -0.20 -9.14 4.02
CA ASP A 51 -1.16 -8.25 3.36
C ASP A 51 -2.41 -7.96 4.21
N ARG A 52 -2.33 -8.33 5.48
CA ARG A 52 -3.28 -8.04 6.55
C ARG A 52 -2.53 -7.35 7.67
N ALA A 53 -3.26 -6.63 8.53
CA ALA A 53 -2.66 -5.96 9.67
C ALA A 53 -2.09 -6.97 10.67
N TYR A 54 -0.90 -6.70 11.19
CA TYR A 54 -0.15 -7.61 12.07
C TYR A 54 0.72 -6.81 13.03
N PHE A 55 0.84 -7.29 14.26
CA PHE A 55 1.86 -6.79 15.17
C PHE A 55 3.22 -7.27 14.68
N LEU A 56 4.19 -6.36 14.59
CA LEU A 56 5.49 -6.66 13.99
C LEU A 56 6.32 -7.58 14.88
N ASP A 57 7.17 -8.39 14.27
CA ASP A 57 8.39 -8.87 14.89
C ASP A 57 9.49 -7.80 14.73
N VAL A 58 10.14 -7.41 15.82
CA VAL A 58 11.12 -6.32 15.87
C VAL A 58 12.47 -6.73 15.27
N ASP A 59 12.76 -8.03 15.25
CA ASP A 59 13.96 -8.59 14.63
C ASP A 59 13.71 -8.84 13.14
N ASP A 60 12.48 -9.18 12.77
CA ASP A 60 12.07 -9.39 11.38
C ASP A 60 10.70 -8.79 11.04
N ILE A 61 10.72 -7.58 10.49
CA ILE A 61 9.49 -6.86 10.10
C ILE A 61 8.67 -7.57 9.00
N SER A 62 9.17 -8.64 8.38
CA SER A 62 8.45 -9.38 7.34
C SER A 62 7.44 -10.40 7.88
N ARG A 63 7.28 -10.51 9.21
CA ARG A 63 6.39 -11.49 9.83
C ARG A 63 5.65 -10.93 11.06
N PRO A 64 4.51 -11.55 11.44
CA PRO A 64 3.88 -11.31 12.73
C PRO A 64 4.80 -11.64 13.91
N GLY A 65 4.70 -10.83 14.97
CA GLY A 65 5.40 -10.99 16.22
C GLY A 65 4.60 -10.41 17.39
N ASN A 66 5.28 -10.21 18.52
CA ASN A 66 4.67 -9.77 19.77
C ASN A 66 5.02 -8.31 20.14
N SER A 67 5.49 -7.51 19.19
CA SER A 67 5.78 -6.10 19.45
C SER A 67 4.49 -5.29 19.62
N PRO A 68 4.54 -4.12 20.30
CA PRO A 68 3.37 -3.27 20.44
C PRO A 68 3.03 -2.48 19.16
N LEU A 69 3.89 -2.52 18.14
CA LEU A 69 3.73 -1.77 16.89
C LEU A 69 2.91 -2.59 15.89
N LEU A 70 1.72 -2.08 15.57
CA LEU A 70 0.85 -2.64 14.54
C LEU A 70 1.27 -2.11 13.18
N GLU A 71 1.61 -3.01 12.26
CA GLU A 71 1.70 -2.66 10.85
C GLU A 71 0.32 -2.78 10.22
N VAL A 72 -0.08 -1.76 9.47
CA VAL A 72 -1.28 -1.72 8.64
C VAL A 72 -0.82 -1.57 7.18
N PRO A 73 -0.57 -2.67 6.45
CA PRO A 73 -0.07 -2.58 5.09
C PRO A 73 -1.03 -1.89 4.12
N MET A 74 -0.49 -1.18 3.12
CA MET A 74 -1.28 -0.58 2.06
C MET A 74 -2.15 -1.62 1.34
N SER A 75 -3.40 -1.26 1.02
CA SER A 75 -4.29 -2.12 0.24
C SER A 75 -3.84 -2.24 -1.21
N ILE A 76 -3.17 -3.35 -1.52
CA ILE A 76 -2.57 -3.62 -2.83
C ILE A 76 -2.98 -5.01 -3.29
N GLN A 77 -3.46 -5.13 -4.52
CA GLN A 77 -3.83 -6.40 -5.13
C GLN A 77 -3.06 -6.63 -6.44
N TYR A 78 -2.88 -7.88 -6.84
CA TYR A 78 -2.27 -8.18 -8.14
C TYR A 78 -3.21 -7.76 -9.28
N LYS A 79 -2.64 -7.11 -10.32
CA LYS A 79 -3.41 -6.70 -11.51
C LYS A 79 -3.93 -7.88 -12.31
N HIS A 80 -3.15 -8.97 -12.33
CA HIS A 80 -3.46 -10.19 -13.06
C HIS A 80 -3.50 -11.38 -12.11
N PRO A 81 -4.30 -12.42 -12.43
CA PRO A 81 -4.31 -13.65 -11.65
C PRO A 81 -2.94 -14.34 -11.67
N ALA A 82 -2.69 -15.18 -10.68
CA ALA A 82 -1.39 -15.81 -10.43
C ALA A 82 -0.81 -16.52 -11.66
N TRP A 83 -1.63 -17.26 -12.42
CA TRP A 83 -1.18 -17.99 -13.61
C TRP A 83 -0.61 -17.06 -14.71
N LEU A 84 -1.25 -15.91 -14.95
CA LEU A 84 -0.77 -14.91 -15.91
C LEU A 84 0.55 -14.29 -15.44
N ASN A 85 0.68 -14.02 -14.14
CA ASN A 85 1.93 -13.50 -13.58
C ASN A 85 3.07 -14.53 -13.66
N SER A 86 2.78 -15.81 -13.45
CA SER A 86 3.78 -16.88 -13.59
C SER A 86 4.25 -17.05 -15.03
N LEU A 87 3.34 -16.98 -16.01
CA LEU A 87 3.70 -17.01 -17.44
C LEU A 87 4.59 -15.82 -17.84
N LYS A 88 4.22 -14.61 -17.43
CA LYS A 88 5.01 -13.40 -17.70
C LYS A 88 6.39 -13.47 -17.05
N GLN A 89 6.47 -13.93 -15.79
CA GLN A 89 7.74 -14.11 -15.10
C GLN A 89 8.63 -15.16 -15.77
N GLY A 90 8.06 -16.28 -16.23
CA GLY A 90 8.79 -17.30 -16.98
C GLY A 90 9.39 -16.75 -18.28
N TYR A 91 8.59 -15.98 -19.03
CA TYR A 91 9.03 -15.33 -20.27
C TYR A 91 10.13 -14.29 -20.03
N ASP A 92 9.98 -13.44 -19.00
CA ASP A 92 10.97 -12.42 -18.67
C ASP A 92 12.28 -13.05 -18.15
N ARG A 93 12.19 -14.16 -17.38
CA ARG A 93 13.35 -14.93 -16.93
C ARG A 93 14.15 -15.51 -18.11
N LEU A 94 13.47 -16.01 -19.14
CA LEU A 94 14.12 -16.47 -20.38
C LEU A 94 14.84 -15.33 -21.12
N ARG A 95 14.42 -14.08 -20.92
CA ARG A 95 15.07 -12.88 -21.45
C ARG A 95 16.11 -12.25 -20.50
N GLY A 96 16.42 -12.91 -19.38
CA GLY A 96 17.36 -12.40 -18.38
C GLY A 96 16.87 -11.16 -17.65
N LYS A 97 15.57 -10.85 -17.69
CA LYS A 97 14.98 -9.68 -17.02
C LYS A 97 14.13 -10.13 -15.84
N TYR A 98 14.30 -9.50 -14.68
CA TYR A 98 13.36 -9.64 -13.57
C TYR A 98 12.42 -8.44 -13.56
N ARG A 99 11.11 -8.70 -13.65
CA ARG A 99 10.06 -7.68 -13.49
C ARG A 99 9.16 -8.09 -12.34
N SER A 100 8.99 -7.19 -11.37
CA SER A 100 8.03 -7.36 -10.30
C SER A 100 6.61 -7.50 -10.88
N PRO A 101 5.75 -8.32 -10.28
CA PRO A 101 4.35 -8.44 -10.70
C PRO A 101 3.68 -7.06 -10.75
N SER A 102 2.82 -6.85 -11.75
CA SER A 102 2.01 -5.64 -11.82
C SER A 102 0.94 -5.69 -10.72
N VAL A 103 0.85 -4.61 -9.96
CA VAL A 103 -0.09 -4.48 -8.85
C VAL A 103 -0.97 -3.25 -9.04
N ASN A 104 -2.16 -3.31 -8.47
CA ASN A 104 -3.09 -2.21 -8.35
C ASN A 104 -3.14 -1.81 -6.88
N TRP A 105 -3.00 -0.52 -6.64
CA TRP A 105 -3.07 0.06 -5.32
C TRP A 105 -4.44 0.66 -5.13
N LEU A 106 -4.96 0.63 -3.92
CA LEU A 106 -6.04 1.53 -3.55
C LEU A 106 -5.44 2.94 -3.44
N ARG A 107 -5.30 3.62 -4.58
CA ARG A 107 -4.74 4.97 -4.68
C ARG A 107 -5.42 5.72 -5.82
N PRO A 108 -5.96 6.92 -5.56
CA PRO A 108 -6.50 7.77 -6.61
C PRO A 108 -5.40 8.23 -7.57
N SER A 109 -5.65 8.11 -8.87
CA SER A 109 -4.76 8.61 -9.92
C SER A 109 -5.50 9.36 -11.04
N GLY A 110 -6.81 9.59 -10.87
CA GLY A 110 -7.68 10.19 -11.87
C GLY A 110 -8.21 9.18 -12.89
N GLY A 111 -9.53 9.18 -13.09
CA GLY A 111 -10.25 8.25 -13.96
C GLY A 111 -10.17 6.78 -13.54
N ASN A 112 -9.87 6.50 -12.26
CA ASN A 112 -9.55 5.14 -11.80
C ASN A 112 -10.46 4.63 -10.66
N ALA A 113 -11.64 5.23 -10.43
CA ALA A 113 -12.61 4.77 -9.43
C ALA A 113 -12.89 3.27 -9.48
N GLN A 114 -13.16 2.72 -10.68
CA GLN A 114 -13.50 1.30 -10.85
C GLN A 114 -12.33 0.37 -10.50
N GLU A 115 -11.09 0.82 -10.73
CA GLU A 115 -9.90 0.08 -10.32
C GLU A 115 -9.74 0.08 -8.80
N MET A 116 -9.98 1.21 -8.16
CA MET A 116 -9.98 1.32 -6.69
C MET A 116 -11.07 0.43 -6.06
N ILE A 117 -12.31 0.51 -6.56
CA ILE A 117 -13.41 -0.35 -6.10
C ILE A 117 -13.05 -1.82 -6.24
N LYS A 118 -12.46 -2.23 -7.36
CA LYS A 118 -12.01 -3.61 -7.57
C LYS A 118 -10.97 -4.05 -6.54
N VAL A 119 -9.99 -3.20 -6.24
CA VAL A 119 -8.97 -3.49 -5.20
C VAL A 119 -9.64 -3.65 -3.83
N ALA A 120 -10.51 -2.70 -3.45
CA ALA A 120 -11.22 -2.75 -2.17
C ALA A 120 -12.11 -4.00 -2.07
N GLN A 121 -12.86 -4.32 -3.12
CA GLN A 121 -13.68 -5.53 -3.19
C GLN A 121 -12.85 -6.80 -3.02
N GLN A 122 -11.67 -6.88 -3.64
CA GLN A 122 -10.78 -8.04 -3.50
C GLN A 122 -10.22 -8.15 -2.08
N CYS A 123 -9.81 -7.05 -1.46
CA CYS A 123 -9.36 -7.05 -0.06
C CYS A 123 -10.48 -7.55 0.88
N LEU A 124 -11.69 -7.00 0.76
CA LEU A 124 -12.82 -7.40 1.59
C LEU A 124 -13.22 -8.86 1.36
N ALA A 125 -13.25 -9.33 0.11
CA ALA A 125 -13.55 -10.72 -0.23
C ALA A 125 -12.50 -11.72 0.28
N GLN A 126 -11.25 -11.27 0.44
CA GLN A 126 -10.18 -12.05 1.06
C GLN A 126 -10.25 -12.06 2.60
N GLY A 127 -11.25 -11.39 3.20
CA GLY A 127 -11.42 -11.33 4.65
C GLY A 127 -10.44 -10.36 5.32
N ASN A 128 -10.02 -9.29 4.64
CA ASN A 128 -9.27 -8.22 5.29
C ASN A 128 -10.21 -7.37 6.15
N ASP A 129 -9.77 -7.05 7.37
CA ASP A 129 -10.55 -6.27 8.34
C ASP A 129 -10.55 -4.75 8.07
N TYR A 130 -9.85 -4.32 7.02
CA TYR A 130 -9.74 -2.92 6.61
C TYR A 130 -9.43 -2.81 5.12
N VAL A 131 -9.66 -1.61 4.61
CA VAL A 131 -9.07 -1.11 3.36
C VAL A 131 -8.44 0.24 3.65
N GLU A 132 -7.27 0.49 3.10
CA GLU A 132 -6.49 1.71 3.30
C GLU A 132 -6.05 2.25 1.94
N PHE A 133 -6.28 3.54 1.72
CA PHE A 133 -5.79 4.26 0.56
C PHE A 133 -4.96 5.46 1.02
N MET A 134 -4.05 5.90 0.16
CA MET A 134 -3.17 7.03 0.45
C MET A 134 -3.31 8.08 -0.63
N LEU A 135 -3.33 9.33 -0.18
CA LEU A 135 -3.33 10.52 -1.02
C LEU A 135 -2.54 11.61 -0.29
N HIS A 136 -1.80 12.43 -1.04
CA HIS A 136 -1.10 13.59 -0.52
C HIS A 136 -1.95 14.86 -0.67
N SER A 137 -1.92 15.77 0.31
CA SER A 137 -2.65 17.04 0.21
C SER A 137 -2.28 17.85 -1.03
N SER A 138 -1.05 17.72 -1.53
CA SER A 138 -0.60 18.34 -2.78
C SER A 138 -1.33 17.80 -4.03
N GLU A 139 -1.91 16.60 -3.96
CA GLU A 139 -2.71 16.02 -5.04
C GLU A 139 -4.09 16.68 -5.16
N PHE A 140 -4.55 17.42 -4.15
CA PHE A 140 -5.77 18.24 -4.23
C PHE A 140 -5.55 19.64 -4.81
N MET A 141 -4.30 20.01 -5.12
CA MET A 141 -3.98 21.32 -5.68
C MET A 141 -3.71 21.21 -7.18
N PRO A 142 -4.34 22.03 -8.04
CA PRO A 142 -3.99 22.11 -9.45
C PRO A 142 -2.49 22.37 -9.63
N GLY A 143 -1.80 21.46 -10.33
CA GLY A 143 -0.35 21.54 -10.54
C GLY A 143 0.49 21.17 -9.33
N GLY A 144 -0.12 20.80 -8.20
CA GLY A 144 0.57 20.34 -6.98
C GLY A 144 1.14 18.92 -7.10
N SER A 145 0.77 18.19 -8.15
CA SER A 145 1.37 16.92 -8.52
C SER A 145 1.48 16.76 -10.04
N PRO A 146 2.37 15.88 -10.54
CA PRO A 146 2.43 15.56 -11.97
C PRO A 146 1.15 14.92 -12.53
N THR A 147 0.38 14.26 -11.67
CA THR A 147 -0.87 13.56 -12.01
C THR A 147 -2.02 14.54 -12.22
N PHE A 148 -2.16 15.52 -11.32
CA PHE A 148 -3.28 16.45 -11.29
C PHE A 148 -2.83 17.86 -11.70
N LYS A 149 -2.87 18.13 -13.01
CA LYS A 149 -2.26 19.33 -13.61
C LYS A 149 -3.12 20.59 -13.49
N ASP A 150 -4.45 20.44 -13.52
CA ASP A 150 -5.39 21.53 -13.61
C ASP A 150 -6.62 21.27 -12.73
N GLN A 151 -7.52 22.25 -12.66
CA GLN A 151 -8.75 22.16 -11.86
C GLN A 151 -9.65 21.00 -12.32
N ALA A 152 -9.74 20.73 -13.63
CA ALA A 152 -10.57 19.67 -14.15
C ALA A 152 -10.08 18.28 -13.69
N ALA A 153 -8.76 18.09 -13.62
CA ALA A 153 -8.17 16.88 -13.05
C ALA A 153 -8.51 16.71 -11.55
N ILE A 154 -8.57 17.81 -10.80
CA ILE A 154 -8.98 17.80 -9.39
C ILE A 154 -10.47 17.47 -9.24
N GLU A 155 -11.34 18.03 -10.09
CA GLU A 155 -12.76 17.65 -10.09
C GLU A 155 -12.94 16.16 -10.43
N GLY A 156 -12.19 15.64 -11.40
CA GLY A 156 -12.19 14.20 -11.71
C GLY A 156 -11.74 13.33 -10.54
N LEU A 157 -10.73 13.78 -9.79
CA LEU A 157 -10.30 13.12 -8.55
C LEU A 157 -11.43 13.10 -7.51
N TYR A 158 -12.16 14.20 -7.31
CA TYR A 158 -13.29 14.22 -6.40
C TYR A 158 -14.42 13.27 -6.84
N GLN A 159 -14.73 13.23 -8.13
CA GLN A 159 -15.71 12.29 -8.69
C GLN A 159 -15.28 10.82 -8.48
N ASP A 160 -14.00 10.52 -8.60
CA ASP A 160 -13.48 9.18 -8.35
C ASP A 160 -13.61 8.79 -6.86
N LEU A 161 -13.29 9.73 -5.96
CA LEU A 161 -13.41 9.53 -4.51
C LEU A 161 -14.87 9.38 -4.08
N GLU A 162 -15.78 10.16 -4.64
CA GLU A 162 -17.22 10.08 -4.36
C GLU A 162 -17.78 8.70 -4.75
N GLN A 163 -17.41 8.20 -5.94
CA GLN A 163 -17.79 6.85 -6.37
C GLN A 163 -17.24 5.78 -5.41
N LEU A 164 -15.96 5.89 -5.03
CA LEU A 164 -15.33 4.94 -4.12
C LEU A 164 -16.01 4.93 -2.75
N PHE A 165 -16.22 6.11 -2.14
CA PHE A 165 -16.82 6.22 -0.81
C PHE A 165 -18.30 5.83 -0.80
N THR A 166 -19.05 6.18 -1.85
CA THR A 166 -20.42 5.72 -2.01
C THR A 166 -20.48 4.20 -2.00
N TRP A 167 -19.59 3.54 -2.76
CA TRP A 167 -19.52 2.08 -2.79
C TRP A 167 -19.07 1.44 -1.46
N LEU A 168 -18.21 2.13 -0.71
CA LEU A 168 -17.69 1.66 0.60
C LEU A 168 -18.67 1.89 1.77
N SER A 169 -19.62 2.82 1.63
CA SER A 169 -20.43 3.36 2.73
C SER A 169 -21.29 2.33 3.48
N ASP A 170 -21.79 1.31 2.78
CA ASP A 170 -22.59 0.21 3.32
C ASP A 170 -21.75 -1.01 3.76
N LYS A 171 -20.43 -0.98 3.48
CA LYS A 171 -19.51 -2.10 3.71
C LYS A 171 -18.47 -1.83 4.79
N THR A 172 -18.20 -0.56 5.07
CA THR A 172 -17.08 -0.14 5.92
C THR A 172 -17.45 1.06 6.78
N VAL A 173 -16.67 1.29 7.83
CA VAL A 173 -16.76 2.49 8.67
C VAL A 173 -15.41 3.19 8.68
N GLY A 174 -15.43 4.51 8.56
CA GLY A 174 -14.21 5.32 8.65
C GLY A 174 -13.57 5.20 10.04
N LYS A 175 -12.26 4.96 10.07
CA LYS A 175 -11.44 4.95 11.29
C LYS A 175 -10.10 5.61 11.01
N THR A 176 -9.58 6.30 12.00
CA THR A 176 -8.16 6.63 12.08
C THR A 176 -7.35 5.36 12.37
N LEU A 177 -6.05 5.38 12.06
CA LEU A 177 -5.15 4.28 12.40
C LEU A 177 -5.11 4.02 13.92
N ALA A 178 -5.23 5.06 14.74
CA ALA A 178 -5.31 4.93 16.19
C ALA A 178 -6.58 4.20 16.66
N GLU A 179 -7.75 4.52 16.10
CA GLU A 179 -8.99 3.80 16.41
C GLU A 179 -8.94 2.35 15.91
N PHE A 180 -8.32 2.10 14.76
CA PHE A 180 -8.13 0.76 14.24
C PHE A 180 -7.20 -0.07 15.13
N TYR A 181 -6.14 0.55 15.69
CA TYR A 181 -5.27 -0.10 16.67
C TYR A 181 -6.04 -0.56 17.91
N GLN A 182 -6.91 0.31 18.47
CA GLN A 182 -7.72 -0.06 19.63
C GLN A 182 -8.71 -1.19 19.32
N TYR A 183 -9.18 -1.29 18.08
CA TYR A 183 -10.05 -2.40 17.65
C TYR A 183 -9.28 -3.74 17.51
N LYS A 184 -8.00 -3.69 17.16
CA LYS A 184 -7.16 -4.87 16.93
C LYS A 184 -6.53 -5.45 18.20
N LYS A 185 -6.33 -4.62 19.21
CA LYS A 185 -5.75 -4.98 20.50
C LYS A 185 -6.77 -5.70 21.38
#